data_AF-A0A7V4GFK8-F1
#
_entry.id   AF-A0A7V4GFK8-F1
#
_cell.length_a   1.000
_cell.length_b   1.000
_cell.length_c   1.000
_cell.angle_alpha   90.00
_cell.angle_beta   90.00
_cell.angle_gamma   90.00
#
_symmetry.space_group_name_H-M   'P 1'
#
loop_
_entity.id
_entity.type
_entity.pdbx_description
1 polymer ?
#
loop_
_entity_poly.entity_id
_entity_poly.type
_entity_poly.pdbx_seq_one_letter_code
_entity_poly.pdbx_strand_id
1 'polypeptide(L)'
;MRKILVAVFAFAAVPLVGCGPEYPECEEDEDCKEVHPDEWCVNNLCVKCRNDQDCRVGQECRDGACRDIPGYCDAERRCPMGQVCRDNRCSPCLSDEECGPGMVCRNGTCT
;
A
#
# COMPACT_ATOMS: atom_id res chain seq x y z
N MET A 1 32.92 22.67 62.60
CA MET A 1 31.69 21.85 62.71
C MET A 1 31.00 21.84 61.34
N ARG A 2 31.07 20.72 60.63
CA ARG A 2 30.66 20.59 59.22
C ARG A 2 29.35 19.80 59.18
N LYS A 3 28.22 20.49 59.06
CA LYS A 3 26.89 19.87 58.98
C LYS A 3 26.72 19.28 57.58
N ILE A 4 26.85 17.97 57.45
CA ILE A 4 26.59 17.24 56.20
C ILE A 4 25.07 17.07 56.11
N LEU A 5 24.43 17.88 55.27
CA LEU A 5 23.03 17.71 54.89
C LEU A 5 22.95 16.55 53.90
N VAL A 6 22.43 15.41 54.35
CA VAL A 6 22.12 14.26 53.48
C VAL A 6 20.82 14.60 52.74
N ALA A 7 20.94 15.06 51.50
CA ALA A 7 19.80 15.20 50.59
C ALA A 7 19.40 13.80 50.11
N VAL A 8 18.32 13.27 50.68
CA VAL A 8 17.67 12.05 50.18
C VAL A 8 16.96 12.43 48.88
N PHE A 9 17.65 12.28 47.75
CA PHE A 9 17.02 12.32 46.44
C PHE A 9 16.17 11.06 46.30
N ALA A 10 14.87 11.21 46.53
CA ALA A 10 13.90 10.22 46.08
C ALA A 10 13.99 10.15 44.56
N PHE A 11 14.69 9.14 44.04
CA PHE A 11 14.62 8.76 42.64
C PHE A 11 13.17 8.36 42.36
N ALA A 12 12.39 9.31 41.85
CA ALA A 12 11.13 8.99 41.20
C ALA A 12 11.49 8.06 40.03
N ALA A 13 11.12 6.78 40.15
CA ALA A 13 11.14 5.86 39.04
C ALA A 13 10.10 6.36 38.03
N VAL A 14 10.56 7.18 37.08
CA VAL A 14 9.81 7.50 35.87
C VAL A 14 9.68 6.16 35.14
N PRO A 15 8.47 5.60 34.98
CA PRO A 15 8.33 4.46 34.09
C PRO A 15 8.73 4.99 32.72
N LEU A 16 9.81 4.46 32.15
CA LEU A 16 10.06 4.58 30.73
C LEU A 16 8.94 3.79 30.06
N VAL A 17 7.77 4.40 29.91
CA VAL A 17 6.87 4.07 28.82
C VAL A 17 7.73 4.36 27.59
N GLY A 18 8.30 3.31 27.00
CA GLY A 18 9.11 3.45 25.82
C GLY A 18 8.24 4.12 24.77
N CYS A 19 8.53 5.38 24.46
CA CYS A 19 8.07 5.96 23.22
C CYS A 19 8.72 5.14 22.11
N GLY A 20 7.90 4.59 21.21
CA GLY A 20 8.39 3.88 20.03
C GLY A 20 9.23 4.79 19.12
N PRO A 21 9.74 4.25 18.01
CA PRO A 21 10.48 5.03 17.01
C PRO A 21 9.65 6.20 16.46
N GLU A 22 10.32 7.27 16.04
CA GLU A 22 9.64 8.44 15.46
C GLU A 22 9.24 8.14 14.00
N TYR A 23 7.96 8.26 13.67
CA TYR A 23 7.47 8.05 12.30
C TYR A 23 8.28 8.92 11.29
N PRO A 24 8.74 8.37 10.16
CA PRO A 24 8.35 7.07 9.58
C PRO A 24 9.24 5.89 9.99
N GLU A 25 10.11 6.01 11.00
CA GLU A 25 10.90 4.89 11.49
C GLU A 25 10.02 3.90 12.26
N CYS A 26 10.39 2.62 12.22
CA CYS A 26 9.65 1.53 12.88
C CYS A 26 10.61 0.39 13.28
N GLU A 27 10.22 -0.37 14.30
CA GLU A 27 10.82 -1.66 14.64
C GLU A 27 9.86 -2.81 14.32
N GLU A 28 8.55 -2.58 14.44
CA GLU A 28 7.48 -3.52 14.14
C GLU A 28 6.30 -2.88 13.40
N ASP A 29 5.41 -3.69 12.84
CA ASP A 29 4.26 -3.20 12.07
C ASP A 29 3.33 -2.33 12.92
N GLU A 30 3.25 -2.61 14.22
CA GLU A 30 2.43 -1.90 15.19
C GLU A 30 2.81 -0.42 15.28
N ASP A 31 4.10 -0.09 15.24
CA ASP A 31 4.59 1.30 15.23
C ASP A 31 3.99 2.10 14.07
N CYS A 32 3.92 1.48 12.89
CA CYS A 32 3.31 2.09 11.71
C CYS A 32 1.80 2.20 11.87
N LYS A 33 1.14 1.15 12.37
CA LYS A 33 -0.32 1.08 12.52
C LYS A 33 -0.87 2.04 13.57
N GLU A 34 -0.06 2.47 14.53
CA GLU A 34 -0.44 3.53 15.47
C GLU A 34 -0.74 4.86 14.76
N VAL A 35 -0.02 5.17 13.68
CA VAL A 35 -0.17 6.41 12.90
C VAL A 35 -1.04 6.18 11.66
N HIS A 36 -0.77 5.11 10.93
CA HIS A 36 -1.40 4.73 9.68
C HIS A 36 -1.73 3.22 9.67
N PRO A 37 -3.01 2.82 9.88
CA PRO A 37 -3.39 1.42 10.08
C PRO A 37 -3.15 0.50 8.88
N ASP A 38 -2.91 1.06 7.70
CA ASP A 38 -2.67 0.37 6.44
C ASP A 38 -1.18 0.35 6.03
N GLU A 39 -0.27 0.61 6.97
CA GLU A 39 1.18 0.58 6.74
C GLU A 39 1.87 -0.57 7.48
N TRP A 40 3.06 -0.90 7.00
CA TRP A 40 3.87 -2.04 7.43
C TRP A 40 5.30 -1.61 7.68
N CYS A 41 5.96 -2.24 8.63
CA CYS A 41 7.36 -1.98 8.90
C CYS A 41 8.26 -2.80 7.97
N VAL A 42 8.98 -2.12 7.08
CA VAL A 42 9.91 -2.76 6.13
C VAL A 42 11.23 -2.02 6.16
N ASN A 43 12.31 -2.73 6.49
CA ASN A 43 13.65 -2.17 6.58
C ASN A 43 13.72 -0.91 7.48
N ASN A 44 13.01 -0.94 8.61
CA ASN A 44 12.89 0.15 9.60
C ASN A 44 12.19 1.41 9.09
N LEU A 45 11.40 1.31 8.02
CA LEU A 45 10.56 2.38 7.52
C LEU A 45 9.13 1.90 7.35
N CYS A 46 8.17 2.73 7.77
CA CYS A 46 6.76 2.53 7.48
C CYS A 46 6.51 2.74 5.99
N VAL A 47 5.94 1.71 5.36
CA VAL A 47 5.61 1.67 3.95
C VAL A 47 4.17 1.21 3.74
N LYS A 48 3.57 1.57 2.62
CA LYS A 48 2.16 1.24 2.33
C LYS A 48 1.94 -0.20 1.90
N CYS A 49 2.99 -0.91 1.51
CA CYS A 49 2.89 -2.29 1.04
C CYS A 49 4.22 -3.03 1.16
N ARG A 50 4.13 -4.33 1.42
CA ARG A 50 5.24 -5.29 1.33
C ARG A 50 5.15 -6.09 0.04
N ASN A 51 3.93 -6.34 -0.43
CA ASN A 51 3.63 -7.03 -1.68
C ASN A 51 2.27 -6.57 -2.24
N ASP A 52 1.91 -7.04 -3.43
CA ASP A 52 0.70 -6.61 -4.15
C ASP A 52 -0.61 -6.85 -3.39
N GLN A 53 -0.65 -7.82 -2.46
CA GLN A 53 -1.86 -8.13 -1.69
C GLN A 53 -2.19 -7.07 -0.63
N ASP A 54 -1.19 -6.28 -0.22
CA ASP A 54 -1.41 -5.15 0.69
C ASP A 54 -2.06 -3.96 -0.06
N CYS A 55 -2.10 -3.99 -1.40
CA CYS A 55 -2.66 -2.93 -2.22
C CYS A 55 -4.09 -3.25 -2.68
N ARG A 56 -4.89 -2.19 -2.92
CA ARG A 56 -6.23 -2.36 -3.49
C ARG A 56 -6.14 -2.98 -4.89
N VAL A 57 -7.23 -3.64 -5.29
CA VAL A 57 -7.41 -4.17 -6.64
C VAL A 57 -7.08 -3.11 -7.70
N GLY A 58 -6.26 -3.49 -8.68
CA GLY A 58 -5.76 -2.61 -9.73
C GLY A 58 -4.48 -1.85 -9.38
N GLN A 59 -3.85 -2.16 -8.24
CA GLN A 59 -2.55 -1.64 -7.85
C GLN A 59 -1.52 -2.75 -7.63
N GLU A 60 -0.25 -2.39 -7.78
CA GLU A 60 0.92 -3.22 -7.47
C GLU A 60 1.80 -2.53 -6.44
N CYS A 61 2.52 -3.31 -5.64
CA CYS A 61 3.48 -2.78 -4.70
C CYS A 61 4.80 -2.50 -5.40
N ARG A 62 5.18 -1.22 -5.45
CA ARG A 62 6.46 -0.79 -6.02
C ARG A 62 7.12 0.22 -5.09
N ASP A 63 8.33 -0.13 -4.66
CA ASP A 63 9.17 0.70 -3.78
C ASP A 63 8.44 1.14 -2.49
N GLY A 64 7.71 0.21 -1.86
CA GLY A 64 6.95 0.47 -0.62
C GLY A 64 5.68 1.29 -0.82
N ALA A 65 5.26 1.54 -2.06
CA ALA A 65 4.05 2.28 -2.38
C ALA A 65 3.14 1.49 -3.32
N CYS A 66 1.83 1.53 -3.04
CA CYS A 66 0.83 1.03 -3.98
C CYS A 66 0.72 1.97 -5.19
N ARG A 67 1.00 1.44 -6.37
CA ARG A 67 0.95 2.17 -7.65
C ARG A 67 -0.14 1.58 -8.53
N ASP A 68 -0.89 2.45 -9.20
CA ASP A 68 -1.88 2.00 -10.18
C ASP A 68 -1.18 1.23 -11.30
N ILE A 69 -1.71 0.05 -11.60
CA ILE A 69 -1.23 -0.79 -12.66
C ILE A 69 -1.67 -0.18 -14.00
N PRO A 70 -0.73 0.19 -14.90
CA PRO A 70 -1.09 0.78 -16.18
C PRO A 70 -1.93 -0.18 -17.02
N GLY A 71 -3.05 0.33 -17.54
CA GLY A 71 -3.97 -0.45 -18.37
C GLY A 71 -4.74 -1.53 -17.60
N TYR A 72 -4.76 -1.49 -16.26
CA TYR A 72 -5.60 -2.38 -15.48
C TYR A 72 -7.07 -2.22 -15.83
N CYS A 73 -7.78 -3.35 -15.90
CA CYS A 73 -9.21 -3.39 -16.14
C CYS A 73 -9.84 -4.52 -15.36
N ASP A 74 -11.12 -4.34 -15.06
CA ASP A 74 -12.00 -5.31 -14.42
C ASP A 74 -13.45 -5.03 -14.85
N ALA A 75 -14.42 -5.62 -14.16
CA ALA A 75 -15.84 -5.40 -14.45
C ALA A 75 -16.30 -3.94 -14.22
N GLU A 76 -15.65 -3.21 -13.31
CA GLU A 76 -15.97 -1.83 -12.94
C GLU A 76 -15.15 -0.82 -13.77
N ARG A 77 -13.90 -1.17 -14.09
CA ARG A 77 -12.93 -0.39 -14.84
C ARG A 77 -12.82 -0.94 -16.26
N ARG A 78 -13.75 -0.50 -17.11
CA ARG A 78 -13.78 -0.87 -18.53
C ARG A 78 -12.61 -0.26 -19.29
N CYS A 79 -12.14 -1.00 -20.29
CA CYS A 79 -11.09 -0.52 -21.18
C CYS A 79 -11.56 0.62 -22.09
N PRO A 80 -10.68 1.58 -22.38
CA PRO A 80 -11.01 2.70 -23.26
C PRO A 80 -11.12 2.22 -24.72
N MET A 81 -11.72 3.06 -25.57
CA MET A 81 -11.66 2.94 -27.03
C MET A 81 -12.06 1.56 -27.61
N GLY A 82 -13.03 0.88 -27.00
CA GLY A 82 -13.53 -0.41 -27.49
C GLY A 82 -12.51 -1.55 -27.39
N GLN A 83 -11.48 -1.41 -26.56
CA GLN A 83 -10.56 -2.49 -26.21
C GLN A 83 -11.23 -3.52 -25.30
N VAL A 84 -10.65 -4.72 -25.26
CA VAL A 84 -11.12 -5.82 -24.41
C VAL A 84 -10.25 -5.93 -23.16
N CYS A 85 -10.87 -6.34 -22.07
CA CYS A 85 -10.17 -6.64 -20.83
C CYS A 85 -9.74 -8.11 -20.84
N ARG A 86 -8.44 -8.38 -21.00
CA ARG A 86 -7.87 -9.74 -20.98
C ARG A 86 -6.77 -9.80 -19.94
N ASP A 87 -6.84 -10.79 -19.06
CA ASP A 87 -5.89 -10.97 -17.95
C ASP A 87 -5.69 -9.71 -17.11
N ASN A 88 -6.79 -8.99 -16.85
CA ASN A 88 -6.81 -7.69 -16.17
C ASN A 88 -5.96 -6.60 -16.84
N ARG A 89 -5.76 -6.69 -18.16
CA ARG A 89 -5.10 -5.66 -18.97
C ARG A 89 -5.91 -5.33 -20.21
N CYS A 90 -6.02 -4.04 -20.50
CA CYS A 90 -6.61 -3.57 -21.72
C CYS A 90 -5.74 -3.96 -22.91
N SER A 91 -6.36 -4.62 -23.88
CA SER A 91 -5.70 -5.03 -25.10
C SER A 91 -6.66 -4.93 -26.30
N PRO A 92 -6.13 -4.86 -27.52
CA PRO A 92 -6.96 -4.96 -28.72
C PRO A 92 -7.70 -6.29 -28.76
N CYS A 93 -8.92 -6.28 -29.31
CA CYS A 93 -9.62 -7.53 -29.62
C CYS A 93 -8.86 -8.32 -30.69
N LEU A 94 -8.92 -9.65 -30.61
CA LEU A 94 -8.34 -10.55 -31.61
C LEU A 94 -9.38 -11.26 -32.47
N SER A 95 -10.63 -11.33 -32.01
CA SER A 95 -11.75 -11.92 -32.74
C SER A 95 -13.09 -11.35 -32.30
N ASP A 96 -14.15 -11.60 -33.08
CA ASP A 96 -15.50 -11.12 -32.81
C ASP A 96 -16.06 -11.68 -31.49
N GLU A 97 -15.65 -12.88 -31.08
CA GLU A 97 -16.09 -13.54 -29.84
C GLU A 97 -15.57 -12.85 -28.57
N GLU A 98 -14.46 -12.12 -28.66
CA GLU A 98 -13.96 -11.30 -27.56
C GLU A 98 -14.81 -10.03 -27.38
N CYS A 99 -15.55 -9.64 -28.43
CA CYS A 99 -16.45 -8.50 -28.39
C CYS A 99 -17.82 -8.92 -27.84
N GLY A 100 -18.44 -8.02 -27.07
CA GLY A 100 -19.77 -8.27 -26.51
C GLY A 100 -20.85 -8.48 -27.59
N PRO A 101 -22.06 -8.92 -27.21
CA PRO A 101 -23.12 -9.25 -28.16
C PRO A 101 -23.38 -8.14 -29.19
N GLY A 102 -23.35 -8.50 -30.48
CA GLY A 102 -23.65 -7.59 -31.60
C GLY A 102 -22.48 -6.72 -32.07
N MET A 103 -21.30 -6.87 -31.50
CA MET A 103 -20.08 -6.15 -31.87
C MET A 103 -19.15 -7.04 -32.68
N VAL A 104 -18.33 -6.45 -33.55
CA VAL A 104 -17.29 -7.14 -34.32
C VAL A 104 -15.92 -6.53 -34.06
N CYS A 105 -14.88 -7.35 -34.10
CA CYS A 105 -13.52 -6.92 -33.96
C CYS A 105 -12.99 -6.38 -35.30
N ARG A 106 -12.78 -5.07 -35.39
CA ARG A 106 -12.16 -4.42 -36.57
C ARG A 106 -10.93 -3.65 -36.16
N ASN A 107 -9.80 -4.01 -36.75
CA ASN A 107 -8.49 -3.39 -36.50
C ASN A 107 -8.15 -3.31 -34.99
N GLY A 108 -8.56 -4.31 -34.21
CA GLY A 108 -8.27 -4.37 -32.77
C GLY A 108 -9.25 -3.60 -31.87
N THR A 109 -10.32 -3.04 -32.43
CA THR A 109 -11.39 -2.37 -31.68
C THR A 109 -12.71 -3.09 -31.88
N CYS A 110 -13.47 -3.28 -30.80
CA CYS A 110 -14.85 -3.73 -30.88
C CYS A 110 -15.75 -2.56 -31.34
N THR A 111 -16.46 -2.76 -32.46
CA THR A 111 -17.36 -1.78 -33.10
C THR A 111 -18.67 -2.41 -33.53
#